data_AF-A0AA88GX18-F1
#
_entry.id   AF-A0AA88GX18-F1
#
_cell.length_a   1.000
_cell.length_b   1.000
_cell.length_c   1.000
_cell.angle_alpha   90.00
_cell.angle_beta   90.00
_cell.angle_gamma   90.00
#
_symmetry.space_group_name_H-M   'P 1'
#
loop_
_entity.id
_entity.type
_entity.pdbx_description
1 polymer ?
#
loop_
_entity_poly.entity_id
_entity_poly.type
_entity_poly.pdbx_seq_one_letter_code
_entity_poly.pdbx_strand_id
1 'polypeptide(L)'
;MLTQRNATTNGSYPTHSSSPSLNTKLGVHQQVDDEESRLSDVACNYDKEPIMPNVTLGGTSYLQRLKLVARRILSKYGWSKSLDSNKSGSERNGMDSNFPFCKILCITIIGFFIAFTIFGYLTFVMARNWLMNSAPDLLITQLVRKGNLKHLLHQVIDRVYLYDLEKNEPKLFLGMDTSHDGEFTALVRHMLNNEDFYHYETSNNNNNGKNSEIRNTHTIVDIGAHDCLSGSNSFNFIKMGFDAILVEPFPNNMKLCKYNLERARKSFVGDKGAVRMKQRIEFVEAAITSQDGMSVLGNRDDTDAWGMQFFVDNKKSGAIAGPVNAATQQDEKHLDVTSDSTNNGILVKTMTFSTFAAQYNLPKKFTALSIDAEGQDLNILLEMMRSGYRPLYLIYEGLHGTGLKIEGMAKHGYKLVAERGWNQIYVYRGVDDAAAKK
;
A
#
# COMPACT_ATOMS: atom_id res chain seq x y z
N MET A 1 -20.96 -15.29 7.95
CA MET A 1 -20.34 -16.26 8.88
C MET A 1 -20.53 -15.93 10.38
N LEU A 2 -21.27 -14.86 10.75
CA LEU A 2 -21.61 -14.53 12.15
C LEU A 2 -23.09 -14.71 12.52
N THR A 3 -23.93 -15.29 11.65
CA THR A 3 -25.40 -15.37 11.86
C THR A 3 -25.98 -16.78 12.03
N GLN A 4 -25.17 -17.80 12.34
CA GLN A 4 -25.72 -19.12 12.69
C GLN A 4 -25.04 -19.71 13.93
N ARG A 5 -25.53 -19.33 15.11
CA ARG A 5 -25.52 -20.19 16.29
C ARG A 5 -26.91 -20.16 16.92
N ASN A 6 -27.61 -21.28 16.79
CA ASN A 6 -28.93 -21.51 17.35
C ASN A 6 -28.88 -21.41 18.88
N ALA A 7 -29.78 -20.60 19.42
CA ALA A 7 -30.07 -20.54 20.85
C ALA A 7 -30.93 -21.76 21.23
N THR A 8 -30.37 -22.67 22.03
CA THR A 8 -31.15 -23.57 22.88
C THR A 8 -31.28 -22.92 24.26
N THR A 9 -32.37 -22.19 24.48
CA THR A 9 -32.74 -21.64 25.78
C THR A 9 -33.85 -22.49 26.41
N ASN A 10 -33.46 -23.34 27.37
CA ASN A 10 -34.38 -23.84 28.40
C ASN A 10 -34.07 -23.10 29.69
N GLY A 11 -35.02 -22.31 30.19
CA GLY A 11 -34.85 -21.54 31.43
C GLY A 11 -36.09 -20.76 31.81
N SER A 12 -37.03 -21.46 32.43
CA SER A 12 -38.26 -20.95 33.07
C SER A 12 -37.96 -20.04 34.27
N TYR A 13 -38.54 -18.84 34.32
CA TYR A 13 -38.77 -18.09 35.57
C TYR A 13 -40.06 -17.27 35.53
N PRO A 14 -40.68 -17.00 36.70
CA PRO A 14 -42.12 -16.84 36.84
C PRO A 14 -42.63 -15.39 36.77
N THR A 15 -43.93 -15.32 36.54
CA THR A 15 -44.82 -14.17 36.47
C THR A 15 -45.16 -13.58 37.84
N HIS A 16 -45.05 -12.25 37.98
CA HIS A 16 -45.82 -11.33 38.84
C HIS A 16 -45.49 -9.90 38.34
N SER A 17 -46.31 -8.85 38.34
CA SER A 17 -47.72 -8.60 38.61
C SER A 17 -47.98 -7.12 38.23
N SER A 18 -48.98 -6.87 37.39
CA SER A 18 -49.95 -5.74 37.39
C SER A 18 -49.61 -4.31 37.91
N SER A 19 -49.93 -3.33 37.03
CA SER A 19 -50.57 -2.00 37.27
C SER A 19 -49.68 -0.73 37.31
N PRO A 20 -50.22 0.50 37.06
CA PRO A 20 -51.06 0.90 35.91
C PRO A 20 -50.64 2.25 35.27
N SER A 21 -51.18 2.46 34.06
CA SER A 21 -51.46 3.69 33.29
C SER A 21 -51.05 5.07 33.83
N LEU A 22 -50.48 5.89 32.93
CA LEU A 22 -50.80 7.32 32.85
C LEU A 22 -50.74 7.85 31.40
N ASN A 23 -51.88 8.39 30.97
CA ASN A 23 -52.11 9.15 29.76
C ASN A 23 -51.38 10.49 29.80
N THR A 24 -50.80 10.91 28.68
CA THR A 24 -50.92 12.31 28.22
C THR A 24 -50.75 12.45 26.71
N LYS A 25 -51.83 12.92 26.09
CA LYS A 25 -51.95 13.47 24.73
C LYS A 25 -51.21 14.82 24.64
N LEU A 26 -50.44 15.03 23.57
CA LEU A 26 -50.13 16.30 22.87
C LEU A 26 -49.14 15.91 21.76
N GLY A 27 -49.38 15.98 20.45
CA GLY A 27 -50.27 16.84 19.70
C GLY A 27 -49.46 17.95 19.02
N VAL A 28 -48.58 17.62 18.06
CA VAL A 28 -48.11 18.57 17.03
C VAL A 28 -47.87 17.79 15.73
N HIS A 29 -48.69 18.09 14.74
CA HIS A 29 -48.60 17.61 13.36
C HIS A 29 -47.68 18.60 12.63
N GLN A 30 -46.51 18.15 12.18
CA GLN A 30 -45.65 18.96 11.32
C GLN A 30 -45.47 18.23 10.00
N GLN A 31 -46.05 18.86 8.98
CA GLN A 31 -46.03 18.52 7.58
C GLN A 31 -44.58 18.61 7.08
N VAL A 32 -44.04 17.51 6.57
CA VAL A 32 -42.73 17.47 5.92
C VAL A 32 -43.02 17.40 4.43
N ASP A 33 -42.62 18.45 3.73
CA ASP A 33 -42.71 18.55 2.27
C ASP A 33 -41.66 17.63 1.63
N ASP A 34 -42.13 16.77 0.72
CA ASP A 34 -41.32 15.92 -0.14
C ASP A 34 -40.68 16.77 -1.25
N GLU A 35 -39.39 17.06 -1.13
CA GLU A 35 -38.55 17.59 -2.22
C GLU A 35 -37.52 16.53 -2.64
N GLU A 36 -38.00 15.50 -3.34
CA GLU A 36 -37.16 14.50 -4.02
C GLU A 36 -37.48 14.51 -5.53
N SER A 37 -36.81 15.37 -6.30
CA SER A 37 -36.36 15.07 -7.67
C SER A 37 -35.62 16.26 -8.27
N ARG A 38 -34.32 16.04 -8.59
CA ARG A 38 -33.56 16.61 -9.72
C ARG A 38 -32.07 16.63 -9.37
N LEU A 39 -31.40 15.52 -9.65
CA LEU A 39 -29.98 15.56 -10.01
C LEU A 39 -29.81 14.80 -11.33
N SER A 40 -29.64 15.62 -12.35
CA SER A 40 -29.39 15.30 -13.74
C SER A 40 -28.01 14.67 -13.97
N ASP A 41 -27.99 13.80 -14.96
CA ASP A 41 -26.86 13.14 -15.61
C ASP A 41 -25.57 14.00 -15.69
N VAL A 42 -24.52 13.52 -15.02
CA VAL A 42 -23.13 13.93 -15.31
C VAL A 42 -22.44 12.73 -15.95
N ALA A 43 -22.38 12.75 -17.28
CA ALA A 43 -21.61 11.80 -18.07
C ALA A 43 -20.11 12.10 -17.92
N CYS A 44 -19.38 11.24 -17.22
CA CYS A 44 -17.92 11.28 -17.14
C CYS A 44 -17.32 10.60 -18.38
N ASN A 45 -16.79 11.40 -19.30
CA ASN A 45 -15.96 10.96 -20.41
C ASN A 45 -14.57 10.55 -19.87
N TYR A 46 -14.18 9.28 -20.05
CA TYR A 46 -12.83 8.78 -19.81
C TYR A 46 -12.25 8.33 -21.14
N ASP A 47 -11.30 9.08 -21.68
CA ASP A 47 -10.46 8.59 -22.78
C ASP A 47 -9.04 9.14 -22.65
N LYS A 48 -8.09 8.21 -22.82
CA LYS A 48 -6.63 8.31 -23.08
C LYS A 48 -5.69 7.99 -21.90
N GLU A 49 -5.11 6.80 -21.98
CA GLU A 49 -3.88 6.41 -21.29
C GLU A 49 -2.64 7.04 -21.95
N PRO A 50 -1.60 7.42 -21.19
CA PRO A 50 -0.37 8.00 -21.73
C PRO A 50 0.64 6.93 -22.18
N ILE A 51 1.20 7.13 -23.37
CA ILE A 51 2.28 6.31 -23.96
C ILE A 51 3.64 6.91 -23.60
N MET A 52 4.57 6.10 -23.07
CA MET A 52 5.96 6.51 -22.79
C MET A 52 6.90 6.26 -23.98
N PRO A 53 7.92 7.12 -24.20
CA PRO A 53 8.88 6.98 -25.31
C PRO A 53 10.05 6.04 -25.00
N ASN A 54 10.43 5.25 -26.00
CA ASN A 54 11.60 4.37 -26.01
C ASN A 54 12.89 5.17 -26.21
N VAL A 55 13.85 5.03 -25.31
CA VAL A 55 15.21 5.61 -25.43
C VAL A 55 16.18 4.51 -25.85
N THR A 56 16.73 4.61 -27.06
CA THR A 56 17.81 3.73 -27.56
C THR A 56 19.18 4.32 -27.29
N LEU A 57 20.00 3.65 -26.47
CA LEU A 57 21.41 3.96 -26.24
C LEU A 57 22.29 3.22 -27.28
N GLY A 58 23.02 3.98 -28.10
CA GLY A 58 23.93 3.46 -29.13
C GLY A 58 25.26 2.98 -28.57
N GLY A 59 25.46 1.66 -28.50
CA GLY A 59 26.75 1.03 -28.21
C GLY A 59 27.45 0.54 -29.48
N THR A 60 28.72 0.91 -29.68
CA THR A 60 29.56 0.34 -30.75
C THR A 60 29.83 -1.14 -30.48
N SER A 61 29.68 -1.98 -31.51
CA SER A 61 29.70 -3.43 -31.37
C SER A 61 31.08 -3.96 -30.96
N TYR A 62 31.08 -5.02 -30.15
CA TYR A 62 32.27 -5.74 -29.67
C TYR A 62 33.27 -6.08 -30.81
N LEU A 63 32.76 -6.37 -32.00
CA LEU A 63 33.54 -6.64 -33.22
C LEU A 63 34.43 -5.47 -33.67
N GLN A 64 33.98 -4.21 -33.49
CA GLN A 64 34.80 -3.04 -33.83
C GLN A 64 35.97 -2.87 -32.87
N ARG A 65 35.79 -3.19 -31.59
CA ARG A 65 36.86 -3.15 -30.58
C ARG A 65 37.90 -4.25 -30.83
N LEU A 66 37.45 -5.44 -31.22
CA LEU A 66 38.34 -6.57 -31.54
C LEU A 66 39.20 -6.29 -32.78
N LYS A 67 38.62 -5.68 -33.83
CA LYS A 67 39.37 -5.24 -35.03
C LYS A 67 40.47 -4.24 -34.69
N LEU A 68 40.22 -3.33 -33.74
CA LEU A 68 41.18 -2.29 -33.35
C LEU A 68 42.36 -2.87 -32.56
N VAL A 69 42.10 -3.85 -31.69
CA VAL A 69 43.15 -4.59 -30.95
C VAL A 69 43.99 -5.43 -31.89
N ALA A 70 43.38 -6.16 -32.84
CA ALA A 70 44.10 -6.97 -33.82
C ALA A 70 45.04 -6.11 -34.68
N ARG A 71 44.59 -4.92 -35.13
CA ARG A 71 45.45 -3.97 -35.86
C ARG A 71 46.67 -3.51 -35.03
N ARG A 72 46.49 -3.22 -33.74
CA ARG A 72 47.59 -2.80 -32.86
C ARG A 72 48.60 -3.91 -32.58
N ILE A 73 48.14 -5.16 -32.51
CA ILE A 73 49.02 -6.31 -32.33
C ILE A 73 49.82 -6.54 -33.62
N LEU A 74 49.15 -6.58 -34.78
CA LEU A 74 49.80 -6.76 -36.07
C LEU A 74 50.80 -5.65 -36.41
N SER A 75 50.53 -4.40 -35.99
CA SER A 75 51.49 -3.29 -36.15
C SER A 75 52.73 -3.44 -35.27
N LYS A 76 52.60 -4.02 -34.05
CA LYS A 76 53.73 -4.24 -33.14
C LYS A 76 54.68 -5.35 -33.61
N TYR A 77 54.18 -6.33 -34.34
CA TYR A 77 54.99 -7.46 -34.84
C TYR A 77 55.54 -7.24 -36.27
N GLY A 78 55.58 -5.99 -36.75
CA GLY A 78 56.23 -5.64 -38.02
C GLY A 78 55.52 -6.15 -39.28
N TRP A 79 54.27 -6.60 -39.17
CA TRP A 79 53.56 -7.21 -40.30
C TRP A 79 52.85 -6.21 -41.22
N SER A 80 52.86 -4.93 -40.85
CA SER A 80 52.44 -3.85 -41.75
C SER A 80 53.61 -3.50 -42.68
N LYS A 81 53.88 -4.34 -43.68
CA LYS A 81 54.71 -3.93 -44.81
C LYS A 81 53.99 -2.77 -45.51
N SER A 82 54.59 -1.58 -45.40
CA SER A 82 54.33 -0.44 -46.26
C SER A 82 54.31 -0.94 -47.70
N LEU A 83 53.17 -0.82 -48.37
CA LEU A 83 53.02 -1.14 -49.79
C LEU A 83 53.62 -0.04 -50.68
N ASP A 84 54.27 0.95 -50.07
CA ASP A 84 55.02 1.99 -50.75
C ASP A 84 56.52 1.84 -50.44
N SER A 85 57.28 1.30 -51.40
CA SER A 85 58.48 1.97 -51.89
C SER A 85 59.10 1.21 -53.07
N ASN A 86 59.14 1.93 -54.19
CA ASN A 86 59.99 1.65 -55.33
C ASN A 86 61.47 1.75 -54.94
N LYS A 87 62.28 0.85 -55.52
CA LYS A 87 63.66 1.04 -55.99
C LYS A 87 64.66 1.72 -55.03
N SER A 88 65.62 0.93 -54.54
CA SER A 88 66.99 0.87 -55.11
C SER A 88 67.89 0.05 -54.18
N GLY A 89 68.88 -0.59 -54.78
CA GLY A 89 69.53 -1.79 -54.27
C GLY A 89 70.42 -1.59 -53.04
N SER A 90 70.42 -2.61 -52.20
CA SER A 90 71.54 -2.97 -51.35
C SER A 90 71.36 -4.43 -50.99
N GLU A 91 72.18 -5.28 -51.63
CA GLU A 91 72.32 -6.70 -51.32
C GLU A 91 72.74 -6.85 -49.85
N ARG A 92 71.79 -7.22 -48.99
CA ARG A 92 72.09 -7.91 -47.74
C ARG A 92 71.65 -9.35 -47.91
N ASN A 93 72.62 -10.25 -47.90
CA ASN A 93 72.44 -11.69 -47.75
C ASN A 93 71.73 -11.96 -46.42
N GLY A 94 70.40 -11.93 -46.46
CA GLY A 94 69.55 -12.37 -45.37
C GLY A 94 69.60 -13.88 -45.32
N MET A 95 70.10 -14.43 -44.21
CA MET A 95 69.85 -15.82 -43.86
C MET A 95 68.33 -16.01 -43.78
N ASP A 96 67.75 -16.53 -44.86
CA ASP A 96 66.41 -17.10 -44.88
C ASP A 96 66.43 -18.30 -43.95
N SER A 97 66.18 -18.04 -42.67
CA SER A 97 65.84 -19.05 -41.67
C SER A 97 64.43 -19.56 -41.99
N ASN A 98 64.34 -20.31 -43.09
CA ASN A 98 63.24 -21.22 -43.41
C ASN A 98 63.24 -22.35 -42.38
N PHE A 99 62.82 -22.04 -41.16
CA PHE A 99 62.41 -23.04 -40.17
C PHE A 99 60.91 -23.28 -40.35
N PRO A 100 60.50 -24.23 -41.23
CA PRO A 100 59.08 -24.56 -41.44
C PRO A 100 58.37 -24.93 -40.13
N PHE A 101 59.12 -25.47 -39.16
CA PHE A 101 58.65 -25.79 -37.83
C PHE A 101 58.06 -24.60 -37.06
N CYS A 102 58.62 -23.40 -37.20
CA CYS A 102 58.12 -22.23 -36.48
C CYS A 102 56.76 -21.77 -37.02
N LYS A 103 56.56 -21.85 -38.35
CA LYS A 103 55.26 -21.54 -38.97
C LYS A 103 54.18 -22.55 -38.59
N ILE A 104 54.52 -23.84 -38.62
CA ILE A 104 53.60 -24.91 -38.20
C ILE A 104 53.22 -24.73 -36.72
N LEU A 105 54.19 -24.46 -35.84
CA LEU A 105 53.93 -24.24 -34.41
C LEU A 105 53.01 -23.04 -34.17
N CYS A 106 53.24 -21.90 -34.84
CA CYS A 106 52.39 -20.73 -34.74
C CYS A 106 50.95 -21.01 -35.21
N ILE A 107 50.76 -21.74 -36.31
CA ILE A 107 49.44 -22.13 -36.80
C ILE A 107 48.73 -23.03 -35.79
N THR A 108 49.43 -23.99 -35.20
CA THR A 108 48.87 -24.90 -34.18
C THR A 108 48.44 -24.13 -32.92
N ILE A 109 49.25 -23.21 -32.43
CA ILE A 109 48.92 -22.39 -31.25
C ILE A 109 47.70 -21.51 -31.54
N ILE A 110 47.65 -20.85 -32.71
CA ILE A 110 46.51 -20.02 -33.11
C ILE A 110 45.24 -20.88 -33.23
N GLY A 111 45.34 -22.08 -33.83
CA GLY A 111 44.24 -23.03 -33.93
C GLY A 111 43.69 -23.44 -32.56
N PHE A 112 44.57 -23.71 -31.59
CA PHE A 112 44.16 -24.05 -30.23
C PHE A 112 43.44 -22.88 -29.53
N PHE A 113 43.94 -21.65 -29.67
CA PHE A 113 43.29 -20.46 -29.11
C PHE A 113 41.90 -20.21 -29.71
N ILE A 114 41.75 -20.39 -31.02
CA ILE A 114 40.45 -20.25 -31.69
C ILE A 114 39.48 -21.33 -31.18
N ALA A 115 39.92 -22.59 -31.11
CA ALA A 115 39.11 -23.70 -30.61
C ALA A 115 38.67 -23.46 -29.15
N PHE A 116 39.59 -23.01 -28.28
CA PHE A 116 39.29 -22.71 -26.88
C PHE A 116 38.29 -21.55 -26.75
N THR A 117 38.42 -20.51 -27.57
CA THR A 117 37.50 -19.36 -27.58
C THR A 117 36.10 -19.77 -28.03
N ILE A 118 36.01 -20.59 -29.09
CA ILE A 118 34.73 -21.14 -29.58
C ILE A 118 34.08 -22.01 -28.50
N PHE A 119 34.84 -22.89 -27.87
CA PHE A 119 34.34 -23.76 -26.80
C PHE A 119 33.88 -22.97 -25.57
N GLY A 120 34.64 -21.95 -25.16
CA GLY A 120 34.26 -21.05 -24.07
C GLY A 120 32.98 -20.27 -24.38
N TYR A 121 32.83 -19.77 -25.60
CA TYR A 121 31.61 -19.10 -26.04
C TYR A 121 30.39 -20.04 -26.08
N LEU A 122 30.54 -21.26 -26.61
CA LEU A 122 29.50 -22.28 -26.59
C LEU A 122 29.08 -22.65 -25.17
N THR A 123 30.06 -22.85 -24.28
CA THR A 123 29.81 -23.14 -22.86
C THR A 123 29.07 -21.99 -22.19
N PHE A 124 29.46 -20.74 -22.47
CA PHE A 124 28.77 -19.55 -21.97
C PHE A 124 27.33 -19.45 -22.48
N VAL A 125 27.09 -19.70 -23.78
CA VAL A 125 25.74 -19.69 -24.36
C VAL A 125 24.89 -20.80 -23.77
N MET A 126 25.43 -22.01 -23.60
CA MET A 126 24.72 -23.12 -22.95
C MET A 126 24.41 -22.82 -21.49
N ALA A 127 25.38 -22.31 -20.73
CA ALA A 127 25.18 -21.94 -19.32
C ALA A 127 24.16 -20.80 -19.19
N ARG A 128 24.22 -19.79 -20.06
CA ARG A 128 23.25 -18.69 -20.09
C ARG A 128 21.85 -19.20 -20.47
N ASN A 129 21.72 -20.04 -21.49
CA ASN A 129 20.42 -20.60 -21.87
C ASN A 129 19.86 -21.49 -20.76
N TRP A 130 20.70 -22.31 -20.12
CA TRP A 130 20.28 -23.11 -18.97
C TRP A 130 19.88 -22.23 -17.78
N LEU A 131 20.64 -21.16 -17.49
CA LEU A 131 20.29 -20.22 -16.44
C LEU A 131 18.97 -19.51 -16.73
N MET A 132 18.75 -19.03 -17.95
CA MET A 132 17.52 -18.32 -18.31
C MET A 132 16.29 -19.25 -18.40
N ASN A 133 16.47 -20.48 -18.86
CA ASN A 133 15.36 -21.40 -19.11
C ASN A 133 15.09 -22.38 -17.97
N SER A 134 16.08 -22.68 -17.13
CA SER A 134 15.97 -23.74 -16.10
C SER A 134 16.21 -23.24 -14.68
N ALA A 135 16.91 -22.13 -14.46
CA ALA A 135 17.08 -21.58 -13.11
C ALA A 135 15.80 -21.02 -12.49
N PRO A 136 14.87 -20.37 -13.24
CA PRO A 136 13.59 -19.94 -12.67
C PRO A 136 12.81 -21.13 -12.10
N ASP A 137 12.73 -22.22 -12.87
CA ASP A 137 12.05 -23.45 -12.45
C ASP A 137 12.74 -24.09 -11.24
N LEU A 138 14.08 -24.14 -11.20
CA LEU A 138 14.81 -24.68 -10.06
C LEU A 138 14.59 -23.84 -8.79
N LEU A 139 14.58 -22.51 -8.92
CA LEU A 139 14.44 -21.57 -7.81
C LEU A 139 13.01 -21.57 -7.26
N ILE A 140 12.00 -21.58 -8.16
CA ILE A 140 10.59 -21.77 -7.81
C ILE A 140 10.39 -23.15 -7.16
N THR A 141 10.95 -24.22 -7.74
CA THR A 141 10.82 -25.57 -7.18
C THR A 141 11.48 -25.69 -5.82
N GLN A 142 12.63 -25.05 -5.58
CA GLN A 142 13.24 -25.01 -4.24
C GLN A 142 12.44 -24.17 -3.24
N LEU A 143 11.87 -23.04 -3.66
CA LEU A 143 10.97 -22.21 -2.86
C LEU A 143 9.70 -22.99 -2.45
N VAL A 144 9.10 -23.73 -3.39
CA VAL A 144 7.95 -24.62 -3.15
C VAL A 144 8.34 -25.76 -2.21
N ARG A 145 9.43 -26.47 -2.52
CA ARG A 145 9.82 -27.72 -1.84
C ARG A 145 10.31 -27.49 -0.40
N LYS A 146 10.88 -26.31 -0.09
CA LYS A 146 11.25 -25.94 1.29
C LYS A 146 10.07 -25.49 2.14
N GLY A 147 8.85 -25.40 1.59
CA GLY A 147 7.68 -24.88 2.29
C GLY A 147 7.72 -23.37 2.54
N ASN A 148 8.81 -22.68 2.19
CA ASN A 148 8.95 -21.24 2.33
C ASN A 148 7.99 -20.49 1.41
N LEU A 149 7.69 -21.00 0.21
CA LEU A 149 6.66 -20.41 -0.63
C LEU A 149 5.28 -20.53 0.00
N LYS A 150 4.97 -21.64 0.69
CA LYS A 150 3.71 -21.77 1.43
C LYS A 150 3.65 -20.75 2.57
N HIS A 151 4.75 -20.51 3.27
CA HIS A 151 4.80 -19.50 4.34
C HIS A 151 4.67 -18.07 3.79
N LEU A 152 5.38 -17.76 2.71
CA LEU A 152 5.31 -16.47 2.01
C LEU A 152 3.92 -16.24 1.40
N LEU A 153 3.34 -17.24 0.74
CA LEU A 153 1.98 -17.18 0.21
C LEU A 153 0.98 -16.97 1.35
N HIS A 154 1.06 -17.75 2.44
CA HIS A 154 0.17 -17.57 3.60
C HIS A 154 0.36 -16.24 4.34
N GLN A 155 1.51 -15.59 4.21
CA GLN A 155 1.82 -14.33 4.89
C GLN A 155 1.56 -13.10 4.01
N VAL A 156 1.63 -13.24 2.69
CA VAL A 156 1.72 -12.10 1.75
C VAL A 156 0.67 -12.18 0.66
N ILE A 157 0.25 -13.36 0.22
CA ILE A 157 -0.55 -13.53 -1.01
C ILE A 157 -1.85 -14.25 -0.64
N ASP A 158 -2.91 -13.47 -0.46
CA ASP A 158 -4.21 -14.05 -0.09
C ASP A 158 -4.96 -14.53 -1.33
N ARG A 159 -4.98 -13.71 -2.39
CA ARG A 159 -5.67 -14.04 -3.63
C ARG A 159 -4.72 -14.01 -4.81
N VAL A 160 -4.85 -15.04 -5.62
CA VAL A 160 -4.20 -15.11 -6.92
C VAL A 160 -5.31 -14.94 -7.95
N TYR A 161 -5.39 -13.76 -8.54
CA TYR A 161 -6.27 -13.51 -9.67
C TYR A 161 -5.55 -13.88 -10.95
N LEU A 162 -6.26 -14.57 -11.82
CA LEU A 162 -5.86 -14.75 -13.20
C LEU A 162 -6.82 -13.89 -14.03
N TYR A 163 -6.34 -12.83 -14.64
CA TYR A 163 -7.18 -12.00 -15.51
C TYR A 163 -6.59 -11.89 -16.91
N ASP A 164 -7.49 -11.90 -17.89
CA ASP A 164 -7.18 -11.78 -19.30
C ASP A 164 -7.43 -10.32 -19.71
N LEU A 165 -6.35 -9.59 -19.98
CA LEU A 165 -6.41 -8.16 -20.32
C LEU A 165 -6.76 -7.92 -21.79
N GLU A 166 -6.62 -8.92 -22.67
CA GLU A 166 -6.72 -8.73 -24.12
C GLU A 166 -7.66 -9.77 -24.73
N LYS A 167 -8.87 -9.34 -25.12
CA LYS A 167 -9.87 -10.22 -25.78
C LYS A 167 -9.36 -10.91 -27.07
N ASN A 168 -8.24 -10.46 -27.64
CA ASN A 168 -7.69 -10.94 -28.91
C ASN A 168 -6.34 -11.66 -28.78
N GLU A 169 -5.68 -11.63 -27.61
CA GLU A 169 -4.47 -12.42 -27.32
C GLU A 169 -4.51 -12.85 -25.85
N PRO A 170 -4.61 -14.15 -25.53
CA PRO A 170 -4.71 -14.59 -24.14
C PRO A 170 -3.38 -14.38 -23.42
N LYS A 171 -3.21 -13.19 -22.83
CA LYS A 171 -2.15 -12.90 -21.86
C LYS A 171 -2.76 -13.05 -20.48
N LEU A 172 -2.52 -14.21 -19.87
CA LEU A 172 -2.91 -14.48 -18.51
C LEU A 172 -1.97 -13.72 -17.57
N PHE A 173 -2.49 -12.68 -16.92
CA PHE A 173 -1.77 -11.98 -15.87
C PHE A 173 -2.08 -12.63 -14.53
N LEU A 174 -1.02 -12.93 -13.78
CA LEU A 174 -1.11 -13.39 -12.40
C LEU A 174 -1.08 -12.17 -11.48
N GLY A 175 -2.24 -11.68 -11.07
CA GLY A 175 -2.35 -10.70 -10.01
C GLY A 175 -2.26 -11.39 -8.66
N MET A 176 -1.31 -11.02 -7.82
CA MET A 176 -1.26 -11.44 -6.43
C MET A 176 -1.78 -10.29 -5.58
N ASP A 177 -2.93 -10.49 -4.94
CA ASP A 177 -3.50 -9.57 -3.97
C ASP A 177 -2.72 -9.71 -2.68
N THR A 178 -1.94 -8.68 -2.37
CA THR A 178 -1.22 -8.53 -1.11
C THR A 178 -1.94 -7.56 -0.18
N SER A 179 -3.28 -7.47 -0.27
CA SER A 179 -4.06 -6.82 0.78
C SER A 179 -3.63 -7.38 2.14
N HIS A 180 -3.64 -6.55 3.19
CA HIS A 180 -3.29 -6.91 4.57
C HIS A 180 -4.27 -7.93 5.20
N ASP A 181 -4.70 -8.94 4.44
CA ASP A 181 -5.53 -10.04 4.89
C ASP A 181 -4.82 -10.84 5.98
N GLY A 182 -3.48 -10.81 6.04
CA GLY A 182 -2.70 -11.40 7.14
C GLY A 182 -3.04 -10.75 8.49
N GLU A 183 -3.11 -9.43 8.52
CA GLU A 183 -3.48 -8.60 9.66
C GLU A 183 -4.95 -8.81 10.01
N PHE A 184 -5.84 -8.69 9.03
CA PHE A 184 -7.26 -8.94 9.18
C PHE A 184 -7.53 -10.35 9.74
N THR A 185 -6.93 -11.39 9.16
CA THR A 185 -7.11 -12.78 9.58
C THR A 185 -6.58 -13.01 11.00
N ALA A 186 -5.43 -12.43 11.34
CA ALA A 186 -4.90 -12.49 12.69
C ALA A 186 -5.86 -11.83 13.69
N LEU A 187 -6.39 -10.65 13.35
CA LEU A 187 -7.32 -9.89 14.17
C LEU A 187 -8.65 -10.63 14.36
N VAL A 188 -9.28 -11.11 13.28
CA VAL A 188 -10.56 -11.83 13.34
C VAL A 188 -10.41 -13.14 14.09
N ARG A 189 -9.31 -13.88 13.89
CA ARG A 189 -9.03 -15.07 14.69
C ARG A 189 -8.91 -14.73 16.17
N HIS A 190 -8.26 -13.62 16.51
CA HIS A 190 -8.19 -13.19 17.90
C HIS A 190 -9.57 -12.76 18.44
N MET A 191 -10.34 -11.97 17.69
CA MET A 191 -11.71 -11.55 18.04
C MET A 191 -12.61 -12.73 18.37
N LEU A 192 -12.62 -13.76 17.51
CA LEU A 192 -13.45 -14.95 17.68
C LEU A 192 -13.05 -15.81 18.89
N ASN A 193 -11.82 -15.67 19.39
CA ASN A 193 -11.30 -16.43 20.53
C ASN A 193 -11.14 -15.56 21.79
N ASN A 194 -11.56 -14.29 21.78
CA ASN A 194 -11.36 -13.36 22.87
C ASN A 194 -12.70 -13.02 23.55
N GLU A 195 -12.85 -13.43 24.81
CA GLU A 195 -14.05 -13.14 25.61
C GLU A 195 -14.32 -11.64 25.74
N ASP A 196 -13.28 -10.78 25.77
CA ASP A 196 -13.46 -9.32 25.82
C ASP A 196 -14.20 -8.78 24.59
N PHE A 197 -14.00 -9.40 23.42
CA PHE A 197 -14.72 -9.01 22.22
C PHE A 197 -16.21 -9.38 22.33
N TYR A 198 -16.51 -10.56 22.89
CA TYR A 198 -17.88 -10.96 23.19
C TYR A 198 -18.55 -10.04 24.23
N HIS A 199 -17.81 -9.63 25.27
CA HIS A 199 -18.28 -8.65 26.25
C HIS A 199 -18.50 -7.26 25.65
N TYR A 200 -17.62 -6.85 24.73
CA TYR A 200 -17.78 -5.61 23.96
C TYR A 200 -19.07 -5.64 23.13
N GLU A 201 -19.35 -6.73 22.42
CA GLU A 201 -20.60 -6.93 21.66
C GLU A 201 -21.84 -6.89 22.57
N THR A 202 -21.83 -7.62 23.68
CA THR A 202 -22.99 -7.71 24.58
C THR A 202 -23.26 -6.42 25.35
N SER A 203 -22.21 -5.72 25.80
CA SER A 203 -22.36 -4.43 26.50
C SER A 203 -22.95 -3.34 25.60
N ASN A 204 -22.60 -3.34 24.31
CA ASN A 204 -23.12 -2.38 23.36
C ASN A 204 -24.63 -2.62 23.07
N ASN A 205 -25.05 -3.88 23.06
CA ASN A 205 -26.46 -4.25 22.86
C ASN A 205 -27.36 -3.83 24.03
N ASN A 206 -26.88 -3.91 25.28
CA ASN A 206 -27.72 -3.67 26.47
C ASN A 206 -28.07 -2.19 26.70
N ASN A 207 -27.25 -1.25 26.21
CA ASN A 207 -27.51 0.19 26.39
C ASN A 207 -28.51 0.76 25.38
N ASN A 208 -28.81 0.00 24.33
CA ASN A 208 -29.73 0.35 23.27
C ASN A 208 -31.14 -0.12 23.66
N GLY A 209 -31.85 0.73 24.43
CA GLY A 209 -33.21 0.47 24.89
C GLY A 209 -34.19 0.10 23.76
N LYS A 210 -35.36 -0.45 24.14
CA LYS A 210 -36.36 -1.14 23.29
C LYS A 210 -36.81 -0.49 21.96
N ASN A 211 -36.41 0.74 21.65
CA ASN A 211 -36.80 1.47 20.44
C ASN A 211 -35.62 1.93 19.55
N SER A 212 -34.36 1.70 19.92
CA SER A 212 -33.26 1.97 18.99
C SER A 212 -33.10 0.79 18.05
N GLU A 213 -33.27 1.02 16.73
CA GLU A 213 -32.70 0.15 15.68
C GLU A 213 -31.35 -0.37 16.19
N ILE A 214 -31.20 -1.68 16.28
CA ILE A 214 -29.99 -2.35 16.78
C ILE A 214 -28.83 -1.96 15.86
N ARG A 215 -28.19 -0.84 16.16
CA ARG A 215 -26.97 -0.39 15.51
C ARG A 215 -25.81 -1.00 16.28
N ASN A 216 -25.57 -2.28 16.01
CA ASN A 216 -24.30 -2.93 16.35
C ASN A 216 -23.22 -2.41 15.41
N THR A 217 -22.86 -1.13 15.56
CA THR A 217 -21.90 -0.51 14.66
C THR A 217 -20.52 -0.77 15.23
N HIS A 218 -19.96 -1.92 14.86
CA HIS A 218 -18.52 -2.09 14.88
C HIS A 218 -17.92 -1.05 13.95
N THR A 219 -17.10 -0.15 14.47
CA THR A 219 -16.47 0.91 13.69
C THR A 219 -14.98 0.64 13.56
N ILE A 220 -14.50 0.63 12.32
CA ILE A 220 -13.08 0.70 11.98
C ILE A 220 -12.71 2.11 11.54
N VAL A 221 -11.59 2.61 12.03
CA VAL A 221 -10.98 3.85 11.56
C VAL A 221 -9.68 3.47 10.87
N ASP A 222 -9.48 3.94 9.64
CA ASP A 222 -8.26 3.67 8.85
C ASP A 222 -7.62 5.00 8.48
N ILE A 223 -6.49 5.31 9.11
CA ILE A 223 -5.72 6.53 8.83
C ILE A 223 -4.60 6.17 7.88
N GLY A 224 -4.61 6.74 6.67
CA GLY A 224 -3.77 6.27 5.57
C GLY A 224 -4.49 5.26 4.68
N ALA A 225 -5.77 5.48 4.42
CA ALA A 225 -6.60 4.47 3.77
C ALA A 225 -6.23 4.23 2.28
N HIS A 226 -5.42 5.11 1.67
CA HIS A 226 -4.96 5.01 0.29
C HIS A 226 -6.14 4.83 -0.69
N ASP A 227 -6.14 3.75 -1.49
CA ASP A 227 -7.20 3.38 -2.42
C ASP A 227 -8.25 2.44 -1.80
N CYS A 228 -8.19 2.23 -0.48
CA CYS A 228 -9.07 1.39 0.33
C CYS A 228 -9.23 -0.05 -0.19
N LEU A 229 -8.25 -0.54 -0.94
CA LEU A 229 -8.25 -1.87 -1.52
C LEU A 229 -6.86 -2.50 -1.41
N SER A 230 -5.88 -1.89 -2.07
CA SER A 230 -4.51 -2.37 -2.14
C SER A 230 -3.82 -2.07 -0.81
N GLY A 231 -3.39 -3.11 -0.09
CA GLY A 231 -2.81 -2.92 1.24
C GLY A 231 -3.77 -2.26 2.22
N SER A 232 -5.09 -2.46 2.08
CA SER A 232 -6.03 -1.85 3.03
C SER A 232 -6.22 -2.72 4.28
N ASN A 233 -6.05 -2.11 5.45
CA ASN A 233 -6.37 -2.73 6.74
C ASN A 233 -7.87 -2.74 7.04
N SER A 234 -8.67 -1.90 6.38
CA SER A 234 -10.11 -1.76 6.63
C SER A 234 -11.03 -2.48 5.66
N PHE A 235 -10.58 -2.75 4.42
CA PHE A 235 -11.43 -3.29 3.36
C PHE A 235 -12.23 -4.51 3.79
N ASN A 236 -11.60 -5.55 4.35
CA ASN A 236 -12.30 -6.76 4.74
C ASN A 236 -13.27 -6.59 5.91
N PHE A 237 -13.01 -5.66 6.84
CA PHE A 237 -13.98 -5.32 7.90
C PHE A 237 -15.23 -4.67 7.29
N ILE A 238 -15.05 -3.80 6.30
CA ILE A 238 -16.15 -3.20 5.56
C ILE A 238 -16.96 -4.29 4.84
N LYS A 239 -16.31 -5.31 4.25
CA LYS A 239 -17.01 -6.46 3.66
C LYS A 239 -17.83 -7.25 4.68
N MET A 240 -17.40 -7.26 5.94
CA MET A 240 -18.14 -7.89 7.05
C MET A 240 -19.30 -7.03 7.58
N GLY A 241 -19.49 -5.81 7.04
CA GLY A 241 -20.56 -4.91 7.46
C GLY A 241 -20.17 -3.91 8.55
N PHE A 242 -18.88 -3.76 8.87
CA PHE A 242 -18.42 -2.78 9.85
C PHE A 242 -18.61 -1.36 9.32
N ASP A 243 -19.03 -0.43 10.16
CA ASP A 243 -18.93 0.98 9.84
C ASP A 243 -17.46 1.39 9.69
N ALA A 244 -17.20 2.37 8.83
CA ALA A 244 -15.84 2.81 8.56
C ALA A 244 -15.72 4.32 8.51
N ILE A 245 -14.59 4.83 9.01
CA ILE A 245 -14.12 6.20 8.77
C ILE A 245 -12.73 6.08 8.15
N LEU A 246 -12.61 6.52 6.90
CA LEU A 246 -11.44 6.32 6.05
C LEU A 246 -10.79 7.67 5.80
N VAL A 247 -9.54 7.81 6.21
CA VAL A 247 -8.81 9.07 6.14
C VAL A 247 -7.69 8.95 5.13
N GLU A 248 -7.74 9.81 4.11
CA GLU A 248 -6.76 9.82 3.02
C GLU A 248 -6.56 11.28 2.53
N PRO A 249 -5.38 11.88 2.70
CA PRO A 249 -5.14 13.27 2.32
C PRO A 249 -5.03 13.50 0.81
N PHE A 250 -4.64 12.51 0.01
CA PHE A 250 -4.48 12.66 -1.44
C PHE A 250 -5.84 12.53 -2.15
N PRO A 251 -6.33 13.58 -2.84
CA PRO A 251 -7.65 13.54 -3.47
C PRO A 251 -7.80 12.43 -4.51
N ASN A 252 -6.72 12.10 -5.23
CA ASN A 252 -6.71 11.03 -6.22
C ASN A 252 -6.90 9.65 -5.57
N ASN A 253 -6.17 9.38 -4.47
CA ASN A 253 -6.30 8.13 -3.72
C ASN A 253 -7.69 8.04 -3.07
N MET A 254 -8.17 9.13 -2.47
CA MET A 254 -9.52 9.16 -1.92
C MET A 254 -10.60 8.88 -2.99
N LYS A 255 -10.44 9.44 -4.20
CA LYS A 255 -11.35 9.17 -5.32
C LYS A 255 -11.33 7.68 -5.70
N LEU A 256 -10.15 7.05 -5.75
CA LEU A 256 -10.01 5.62 -5.98
C LEU A 256 -10.63 4.79 -4.84
N CYS A 257 -10.39 5.18 -3.59
CA CYS A 257 -11.01 4.58 -2.41
C CYS A 257 -12.54 4.56 -2.48
N LYS A 258 -13.16 5.72 -2.76
CA LYS A 258 -14.61 5.83 -2.95
C LYS A 258 -15.10 4.91 -4.07
N TYR A 259 -14.40 4.90 -5.21
CA TYR A 259 -14.73 4.05 -6.35
C TYR A 259 -14.65 2.55 -6.03
N ASN A 260 -13.54 2.11 -5.42
CA ASN A 260 -13.29 0.72 -5.06
C ASN A 260 -14.33 0.20 -4.06
N LEU A 261 -14.62 0.98 -3.03
CA LEU A 261 -15.61 0.59 -2.03
C LEU A 261 -17.03 0.60 -2.56
N GLU A 262 -17.42 1.57 -3.39
CA GLU A 262 -18.75 1.57 -4.01
C GLU A 262 -18.95 0.36 -4.93
N ARG A 263 -17.91 -0.01 -5.69
CA ARG A 263 -17.90 -1.24 -6.50
C ARG A 263 -18.03 -2.48 -5.62
N ALA A 264 -17.28 -2.55 -4.52
CA ALA A 264 -17.33 -3.68 -3.58
C ALA A 264 -18.71 -3.80 -2.92
N ARG A 265 -19.31 -2.68 -2.48
CA ARG A 265 -20.66 -2.67 -1.89
C ARG A 265 -21.70 -3.24 -2.83
N LYS A 266 -21.63 -2.91 -4.13
CA LYS A 266 -22.56 -3.44 -5.14
C LYS A 266 -22.47 -4.96 -5.27
N SER A 267 -21.29 -5.56 -5.08
CA SER A 267 -21.14 -7.02 -5.13
C SER A 267 -21.57 -7.72 -3.84
N PHE A 268 -21.62 -7.03 -2.70
CA PHE A 268 -22.10 -7.59 -1.42
C PHE A 268 -23.61 -7.59 -1.26
N VAL A 269 -24.34 -6.86 -2.11
CA VAL A 269 -25.80 -6.97 -2.21
C VAL A 269 -26.11 -8.27 -2.95
N GLY A 270 -25.90 -9.40 -2.26
CA GLY A 270 -26.28 -10.72 -2.73
C GLY A 270 -27.78 -10.78 -3.00
N ASP A 271 -28.14 -11.44 -4.11
CA ASP A 271 -29.47 -11.84 -4.58
C ASP A 271 -30.68 -11.23 -3.86
N LYS A 272 -31.35 -10.30 -4.56
CA LYS A 272 -32.75 -9.86 -4.43
C LYS A 272 -33.45 -10.34 -3.14
N GLY A 273 -33.09 -9.78 -1.99
CA GLY A 273 -33.77 -10.10 -0.72
C GLY A 273 -32.94 -9.92 0.54
N ALA A 274 -31.60 -9.87 0.44
CA ALA A 274 -30.78 -9.54 1.60
C ALA A 274 -31.04 -8.08 2.04
N VAL A 275 -31.55 -7.91 3.26
CA VAL A 275 -31.70 -6.61 3.92
C VAL A 275 -30.37 -5.88 3.81
N ARG A 276 -30.34 -4.74 3.10
CA ARG A 276 -29.16 -3.88 3.03
C ARG A 276 -28.78 -3.54 4.47
N MET A 277 -27.67 -4.09 4.95
CA MET A 277 -27.09 -3.61 6.20
C MET A 277 -26.82 -2.12 6.01
N LYS A 278 -27.44 -1.30 6.85
CA LYS A 278 -27.26 0.15 6.84
C LYS A 278 -25.88 0.45 7.43
N GLN A 279 -24.87 0.30 6.58
CA GLN A 279 -23.47 0.55 6.91
C GLN A 279 -23.16 2.03 6.68
N ARG A 280 -22.56 2.67 7.68
CA ARG A 280 -22.03 4.04 7.60
C ARG A 280 -20.57 3.96 7.17
N ILE A 281 -20.25 4.59 6.03
CA ILE A 281 -18.87 4.76 5.55
C ILE A 281 -18.64 6.24 5.34
N GLU A 282 -17.65 6.78 6.03
CA GLU A 282 -17.25 8.19 5.93
C GLU A 282 -15.86 8.30 5.34
N PHE A 283 -15.68 9.31 4.50
CA PHE A 283 -14.44 9.59 3.79
C PHE A 283 -13.93 10.96 4.22
N VAL A 284 -12.68 11.02 4.67
CA VAL A 284 -12.06 12.21 5.23
C VAL A 284 -10.84 12.59 4.41
N GLU A 285 -11.00 13.63 3.58
CA GLU A 285 -9.92 14.20 2.76
C GLU A 285 -9.06 15.15 3.60
N ALA A 286 -8.27 14.59 4.51
CA ALA A 286 -7.34 15.32 5.35
C ALA A 286 -6.21 14.40 5.86
N ALA A 287 -5.09 15.00 6.23
CA ALA A 287 -4.04 14.32 6.98
C ALA A 287 -4.31 14.48 8.48
N ILE A 288 -4.14 13.39 9.24
CA ILE A 288 -4.14 13.49 10.71
C ILE A 288 -2.71 13.82 11.15
N THR A 289 -2.52 14.98 11.79
CA THR A 289 -1.20 15.48 12.18
C THR A 289 -1.25 16.06 13.60
N SER A 290 -0.17 16.71 14.05
CA SER A 290 -0.15 17.39 15.35
C SER A 290 -0.85 18.76 15.36
N GLN A 291 -1.37 19.24 14.24
CA GLN A 291 -2.05 20.54 14.16
C GLN A 291 -3.21 20.56 13.15
N ASP A 292 -4.16 21.48 13.38
CA ASP A 292 -5.24 21.80 12.45
C ASP A 292 -4.78 22.87 11.45
N GLY A 293 -5.26 22.83 10.21
CA GLY A 293 -5.00 23.86 9.21
C GLY A 293 -4.76 23.29 7.81
N MET A 294 -3.86 23.92 7.06
CA MET A 294 -3.37 23.43 5.77
C MET A 294 -1.87 23.13 5.87
N SER A 295 -1.39 22.08 5.22
CA SER A 295 0.03 21.77 5.15
C SER A 295 0.41 21.17 3.81
N VAL A 296 1.69 21.26 3.45
CA VAL A 296 2.21 20.75 2.18
C VAL A 296 2.69 19.32 2.39
N LEU A 297 2.03 18.36 1.76
CA LEU A 297 2.41 16.97 1.76
C LEU A 297 3.23 16.66 0.50
N GLY A 298 4.49 16.28 0.66
CA GLY A 298 5.37 15.95 -0.46
C GLY A 298 6.40 14.91 -0.05
N ASN A 299 7.02 14.26 -1.03
CA ASN A 299 8.11 13.33 -0.75
C ASN A 299 9.34 14.11 -0.25
N ARG A 300 10.00 13.62 0.80
CA ARG A 300 11.22 14.25 1.34
C ARG A 300 12.38 14.15 0.39
N ASP A 301 12.43 13.00 -0.27
CA ASP A 301 13.59 12.52 -0.96
C ASP A 301 13.11 12.04 -2.32
N ASP A 302 13.43 12.80 -3.36
CA ASP A 302 13.14 12.41 -4.73
C ASP A 302 13.76 11.04 -5.09
N THR A 303 14.70 10.53 -4.27
CA THR A 303 15.31 9.21 -4.42
C THR A 303 14.58 8.09 -3.67
N ASP A 304 13.75 8.41 -2.68
CA ASP A 304 12.90 7.42 -2.01
C ASP A 304 11.60 7.25 -2.79
N ALA A 305 11.63 6.41 -3.81
CA ALA A 305 10.48 6.12 -4.67
C ALA A 305 9.32 5.42 -3.92
N TRP A 306 9.53 5.00 -2.66
CA TRP A 306 8.62 4.13 -1.93
C TRP A 306 8.10 4.73 -0.62
N GLY A 307 8.82 5.66 0.00
CA GLY A 307 8.35 6.36 1.19
C GLY A 307 7.73 7.71 0.84
N MET A 308 6.41 7.84 0.97
CA MET A 308 5.88 9.17 1.22
C MET A 308 6.29 9.55 2.64
N GLN A 309 6.57 10.82 2.93
CA GLN A 309 6.82 11.24 4.31
C GLN A 309 6.14 12.58 4.54
N PHE A 310 5.43 12.71 5.65
CA PHE A 310 4.78 13.96 5.99
C PHE A 310 5.80 15.02 6.44
N PHE A 311 5.87 16.14 5.72
CA PHE A 311 6.49 17.36 6.22
C PHE A 311 5.42 18.38 6.54
N VAL A 312 5.20 18.60 7.82
CA VAL A 312 4.44 19.77 8.23
C VAL A 312 5.41 20.94 8.19
N ASP A 313 5.45 21.62 7.04
CA ASP A 313 6.31 22.79 6.87
C ASP A 313 5.76 23.91 7.75
N ASN A 314 6.25 23.98 8.99
CA ASN A 314 5.89 25.00 9.99
C ASN A 314 6.47 26.37 9.63
N LYS A 315 6.61 26.68 8.34
CA LYS A 315 6.71 28.06 7.89
C LYS A 315 5.43 28.72 8.34
N LYS A 316 5.46 29.26 9.57
CA LYS A 316 4.59 30.31 10.06
C LYS A 316 4.42 31.20 8.85
N SER A 317 3.24 31.17 8.25
CA SER A 317 2.83 32.05 7.17
C SER A 317 3.21 33.43 7.65
N GLY A 318 4.41 33.86 7.23
CA GLY A 318 5.07 35.05 7.74
C GLY A 318 4.07 36.14 7.43
N ALA A 319 3.57 36.78 8.48
CA ALA A 319 2.42 37.65 8.44
C ALA A 319 2.47 38.53 7.18
N ILE A 320 1.73 38.14 6.13
CA ILE A 320 1.20 39.09 5.18
C ILE A 320 0.08 39.78 5.94
N ALA A 321 0.47 40.61 6.91
CA ALA A 321 -0.40 41.56 7.58
C ALA A 321 -0.66 42.71 6.60
N GLY A 322 -1.30 42.38 5.48
CA GLY A 322 -2.03 43.32 4.67
C GLY A 322 -3.51 43.19 5.03
N PRO A 323 -4.26 44.28 5.26
CA PRO A 323 -5.70 44.21 5.46
C PRO A 323 -6.34 43.56 4.23
N VAL A 324 -6.83 42.33 4.39
CA VAL A 324 -7.64 41.65 3.38
C VAL A 324 -8.99 42.36 3.37
N ASN A 325 -9.18 43.25 2.41
CA ASN A 325 -10.48 43.86 2.15
C ASN A 325 -11.49 42.75 1.84
N ALA A 326 -12.51 42.64 2.69
CA ALA A 326 -13.51 41.58 2.72
C ALA A 326 -14.56 41.65 1.58
N ALA A 327 -14.15 41.98 0.34
CA ALA A 327 -15.11 42.29 -0.72
C ALA A 327 -14.72 41.75 -2.10
N THR A 328 -14.33 40.47 -2.21
CA THR A 328 -14.40 39.75 -3.50
C THR A 328 -14.54 38.24 -3.30
N GLN A 329 -15.77 37.79 -2.97
CA GLN A 329 -16.16 36.37 -3.08
C GLN A 329 -16.75 36.11 -4.48
N GLN A 330 -15.92 36.07 -5.52
CA GLN A 330 -16.32 35.53 -6.83
C GLN A 330 -15.09 35.45 -7.74
N ASP A 331 -14.42 34.30 -7.70
CA ASP A 331 -13.81 33.58 -8.84
C ASP A 331 -12.78 32.57 -8.31
N GLU A 332 -13.26 31.37 -7.94
CA GLU A 332 -12.42 30.17 -7.77
C GLU A 332 -11.97 29.63 -9.15
N LYS A 333 -11.47 30.52 -10.02
CA LYS A 333 -10.97 30.14 -11.34
C LYS A 333 -9.46 30.02 -11.28
N HIS A 334 -8.99 28.77 -11.28
CA HIS A 334 -7.64 28.35 -11.62
C HIS A 334 -6.53 29.27 -11.10
N LEU A 335 -6.12 29.02 -9.85
CA LEU A 335 -4.77 29.36 -9.40
C LEU A 335 -3.78 28.54 -10.24
N ASP A 336 -3.34 29.14 -11.33
CA ASP A 336 -2.25 28.64 -12.15
C ASP A 336 -0.96 28.86 -11.33
N VAL A 337 -0.61 27.83 -10.55
CA VAL A 337 0.60 27.76 -9.75
C VAL A 337 1.78 27.73 -10.71
N THR A 338 2.36 28.90 -10.99
CA THR A 338 3.57 29.03 -11.80
C THR A 338 4.75 28.41 -11.05
N SER A 339 4.96 27.12 -11.32
CA SER A 339 6.21 26.37 -11.40
C SER A 339 7.49 27.06 -10.90
N ASP A 340 7.73 27.05 -9.59
CA ASP A 340 9.10 26.98 -9.09
C ASP A 340 9.31 25.52 -8.66
N SER A 341 9.92 24.75 -9.57
CA SER A 341 9.86 23.29 -9.72
C SER A 341 10.64 22.48 -8.67
N THR A 342 10.75 22.95 -7.43
CA THR A 342 11.55 22.28 -6.38
C THR A 342 10.74 21.82 -5.17
N ASN A 343 9.45 22.15 -5.10
CA ASN A 343 8.57 21.64 -4.04
C ASN A 343 7.36 20.94 -4.67
N ASN A 344 7.51 19.68 -5.07
CA ASN A 344 6.46 18.81 -5.61
C ASN A 344 5.40 18.39 -4.56
N GLY A 345 5.17 19.20 -3.53
CA GLY A 345 4.20 18.89 -2.49
C GLY A 345 2.79 19.35 -2.87
N ILE A 346 1.78 18.60 -2.44
CA ILE A 346 0.37 18.98 -2.55
C ILE A 346 -0.08 19.68 -1.26
N LEU A 347 -0.85 20.76 -1.38
CA LEU A 347 -1.44 21.41 -0.22
C LEU A 347 -2.67 20.63 0.25
N VAL A 348 -2.65 20.09 1.46
CA VAL A 348 -3.72 19.25 2.02
C VAL A 348 -4.27 19.84 3.32
N LYS A 349 -5.54 19.53 3.61
CA LYS A 349 -6.14 19.82 4.91
C LYS A 349 -5.46 18.95 5.97
N THR A 350 -5.19 19.53 7.13
CA THR A 350 -4.63 18.84 8.30
C THR A 350 -5.58 19.00 9.48
N MET A 351 -5.65 17.97 10.31
CA MET A 351 -6.38 17.99 11.58
C MET A 351 -5.66 17.17 12.64
N THR A 352 -5.75 17.61 13.88
CA THR A 352 -5.40 16.83 15.07
C THR A 352 -6.34 15.63 15.21
N PHE A 353 -5.88 14.58 15.87
CA PHE A 353 -6.74 13.41 16.13
C PHE A 353 -8.00 13.81 16.93
N SER A 354 -7.85 14.78 17.84
CA SER A 354 -8.94 15.27 18.68
C SER A 354 -10.01 16.00 17.87
N THR A 355 -9.60 16.90 16.96
CA THR A 355 -10.51 17.61 16.05
C THR A 355 -11.19 16.63 15.10
N PHE A 356 -10.43 15.70 14.50
CA PHE A 356 -10.96 14.61 13.69
C PHE A 356 -12.06 13.84 14.43
N ALA A 357 -11.74 13.31 15.61
CA ALA A 357 -12.65 12.45 16.36
C ALA A 357 -13.92 13.21 16.81
N ALA A 358 -13.79 14.49 17.17
CA ALA A 358 -14.94 15.34 17.49
C ALA A 358 -15.81 15.60 16.26
N GLN A 359 -15.21 15.95 15.11
CA GLN A 359 -15.93 16.26 13.87
C GLN A 359 -16.77 15.08 13.38
N TYR A 360 -16.28 13.86 13.52
CA TYR A 360 -16.95 12.64 13.05
C TYR A 360 -17.68 11.86 14.15
N ASN A 361 -17.89 12.48 15.32
CA ASN A 361 -18.56 11.89 16.48
C ASN A 361 -18.02 10.49 16.82
N LEU A 362 -16.70 10.31 16.77
CA LEU A 362 -16.07 9.05 17.05
C LEU A 362 -16.20 8.74 18.55
N PRO A 363 -16.75 7.57 18.94
CA PRO A 363 -16.84 7.21 20.35
C PRO A 363 -15.44 6.98 20.94
N LYS A 364 -15.26 7.27 22.23
CA LYS A 364 -13.99 7.02 22.95
C LYS A 364 -13.55 5.57 22.88
N LYS A 365 -14.49 4.64 22.74
CA LYS A 365 -14.26 3.21 22.55
C LYS A 365 -14.91 2.78 21.23
N PHE A 366 -14.11 2.28 20.30
CA PHE A 366 -14.54 1.75 19.01
C PHE A 366 -13.77 0.45 18.71
N THR A 367 -14.07 -0.22 17.60
CA THR A 367 -13.62 -1.60 17.40
C THR A 367 -12.16 -1.67 16.98
N ALA A 368 -11.75 -0.96 15.93
CA ALA A 368 -10.38 -1.04 15.42
C ALA A 368 -9.90 0.32 14.91
N LEU A 369 -8.62 0.62 15.15
CA LEU A 369 -7.89 1.71 14.51
C LEU A 369 -6.70 1.13 13.74
N SER A 370 -6.56 1.51 12.48
CA SER A 370 -5.36 1.30 11.67
C SER A 370 -4.67 2.66 11.47
N ILE A 371 -3.35 2.68 11.63
CA ILE A 371 -2.51 3.87 11.42
C ILE A 371 -1.36 3.49 10.48
N ASP A 372 -1.40 4.09 9.31
CA ASP A 372 -0.37 4.07 8.27
C ASP A 372 -0.26 5.49 7.70
N ALA A 373 0.33 6.38 8.50
CA ALA A 373 0.35 7.81 8.24
C ALA A 373 1.76 8.31 7.92
N GLU A 374 2.56 7.49 7.22
CA GLU A 374 3.80 7.86 6.53
C GLU A 374 4.70 8.80 7.37
N GLY A 375 4.87 8.47 8.65
CA GLY A 375 5.71 9.21 9.60
C GLY A 375 4.99 10.08 10.64
N GLN A 376 3.66 10.20 10.61
CA GLN A 376 2.86 10.84 11.68
C GLN A 376 2.31 9.85 12.71
N ASP A 377 2.58 8.56 12.53
CA ASP A 377 1.99 7.43 13.24
C ASP A 377 2.08 7.59 14.75
N LEU A 378 3.30 7.88 15.24
CA LEU A 378 3.56 8.06 16.67
C LEU A 378 2.82 9.28 17.25
N ASN A 379 2.76 10.38 16.51
CA ASN A 379 2.08 11.60 16.96
C ASN A 379 0.58 11.37 17.08
N ILE A 380 -0.02 10.75 16.07
CA ILE A 380 -1.43 10.36 16.03
C ILE A 380 -1.74 9.43 17.20
N LEU A 381 -0.93 8.40 17.38
CA LEU A 381 -1.10 7.41 18.44
C LEU A 381 -1.06 8.05 19.84
N LEU A 382 -0.05 8.89 20.09
CA LEU A 382 0.10 9.58 21.37
C LEU A 382 -1.04 10.57 21.63
N GLU A 383 -1.47 11.32 20.61
CA GLU A 383 -2.57 12.26 20.74
C GLU A 383 -3.90 11.53 21.03
N MET A 384 -4.21 10.48 20.27
CA MET A 384 -5.36 9.61 20.52
C MET A 384 -5.38 9.15 21.99
N MET A 385 -4.24 8.66 22.49
CA MET A 385 -4.12 8.16 23.86
C MET A 385 -4.33 9.26 24.90
N ARG A 386 -3.72 10.43 24.71
CA ARG A 386 -3.89 11.61 25.58
C ARG A 386 -5.34 12.10 25.60
N SER A 387 -6.02 12.04 24.47
CA SER A 387 -7.42 12.43 24.31
C SER A 387 -8.40 11.36 24.81
N GLY A 388 -7.92 10.31 25.46
CA GLY A 388 -8.74 9.30 26.13
C GLY A 388 -9.41 8.29 25.20
N TYR A 389 -9.03 8.24 23.91
CA TYR A 389 -9.55 7.25 22.99
C TYR A 389 -8.83 5.91 23.17
N ARG A 390 -9.59 4.82 23.19
CA ARG A 390 -9.14 3.45 23.41
C ARG A 390 -9.88 2.51 22.46
N PRO A 391 -9.51 2.45 21.17
CA PRO A 391 -9.98 1.39 20.31
C PRO A 391 -9.66 0.02 20.91
N LEU A 392 -10.55 -0.96 20.73
CA LEU A 392 -10.33 -2.31 21.24
C LEU A 392 -9.12 -2.94 20.55
N TYR A 393 -8.94 -2.68 19.27
CA TYR A 393 -7.79 -3.13 18.50
C TYR A 393 -7.05 -1.97 17.84
N LEU A 394 -5.73 -2.08 17.78
CA LEU A 394 -4.86 -1.15 17.07
C LEU A 394 -3.97 -1.93 16.10
N ILE A 395 -3.96 -1.52 14.84
CA ILE A 395 -3.00 -1.95 13.83
C ILE A 395 -2.09 -0.74 13.61
N TYR A 396 -0.80 -0.92 13.86
CA TYR A 396 0.18 0.16 13.85
C TYR A 396 1.38 -0.24 12.99
N GLU A 397 1.72 0.57 11.99
CA GLU A 397 2.89 0.32 11.18
C GLU A 397 4.18 0.72 11.95
N GLY A 398 5.02 -0.26 12.26
CA GLY A 398 6.22 -0.09 13.08
C GLY A 398 7.49 0.29 12.30
N LEU A 399 7.36 0.57 11.00
CA LEU A 399 8.44 0.55 10.02
C LEU A 399 9.56 1.57 10.28
N HIS A 400 9.27 2.68 10.94
CA HIS A 400 10.20 3.80 11.03
C HIS A 400 11.08 3.85 12.29
N GLY A 401 11.15 2.76 13.07
CA GLY A 401 12.12 2.65 14.18
C GLY A 401 11.93 3.64 15.35
N THR A 402 10.95 4.53 15.24
CA THR A 402 10.50 5.47 16.29
C THR A 402 9.38 4.90 17.14
N GLY A 403 8.87 3.70 16.80
CA GLY A 403 7.74 3.07 17.44
C GLY A 403 7.90 3.03 18.96
N LEU A 404 6.81 3.37 19.66
CA LEU A 404 6.65 2.99 21.06
C LEU A 404 6.96 1.50 21.15
N LYS A 405 8.04 1.16 21.85
CA LYS A 405 8.35 -0.24 22.13
C LYS A 405 7.15 -0.89 22.79
N ILE A 406 7.08 -2.23 22.74
CA ILE A 406 6.00 -3.01 23.35
C ILE A 406 5.75 -2.57 24.81
N GLU A 407 6.80 -2.20 25.55
CA GLU A 407 6.70 -1.71 26.93
C GLU A 407 5.97 -0.36 27.05
N GLY A 408 6.08 0.50 26.03
CA GLY A 408 5.37 1.76 25.94
C GLY A 408 3.86 1.55 25.74
N MET A 409 3.48 0.61 24.89
CA MET A 409 2.07 0.26 24.64
C MET A 409 1.41 -0.37 25.87
N ALA A 410 2.14 -1.21 26.61
CA ALA A 410 1.67 -1.81 27.85
C ALA A 410 1.28 -0.76 28.91
N LYS A 411 2.02 0.35 29.02
CA LYS A 411 1.67 1.46 29.93
C LYS A 411 0.32 2.11 29.63
N HIS A 412 -0.14 1.98 28.40
CA HIS A 412 -1.43 2.50 27.95
C HIS A 412 -2.53 1.43 27.92
N GLY A 413 -2.25 0.23 28.46
CA GLY A 413 -3.20 -0.88 28.55
C GLY A 413 -3.33 -1.70 27.27
N TYR A 414 -2.37 -1.60 26.36
CA TYR A 414 -2.35 -2.39 25.13
C TYR A 414 -1.40 -3.58 25.25
N LYS A 415 -1.85 -4.73 24.77
CA LYS A 415 -1.06 -5.96 24.68
C LYS A 415 -0.85 -6.32 23.22
N LEU A 416 0.39 -6.62 22.85
CA LEU A 416 0.69 -7.12 21.50
C LEU A 416 0.03 -8.50 21.29
N VAL A 417 -0.68 -8.63 20.18
CA VAL A 417 -1.39 -9.84 19.76
C VAL A 417 -0.61 -10.57 18.67
N ALA A 418 -0.15 -9.83 17.66
CA ALA A 418 0.55 -10.39 16.51
C ALA A 418 1.42 -9.33 15.83
N GLU A 419 2.41 -9.80 15.08
CA GLU A 419 3.19 -9.02 14.12
C GLU A 419 3.02 -9.64 12.73
N ARG A 420 2.77 -8.80 11.72
CA ARG A 420 2.54 -9.19 10.33
C ARG A 420 3.18 -8.15 9.43
N GLY A 421 4.17 -8.57 8.65
CA GLY A 421 4.94 -7.63 7.83
C GLY A 421 5.51 -6.50 8.69
N TRP A 422 5.11 -5.28 8.37
CA TRP A 422 5.49 -4.06 9.09
C TRP A 422 4.46 -3.64 10.16
N ASN A 423 3.34 -4.34 10.25
CA ASN A 423 2.26 -4.05 11.16
C ASN A 423 2.38 -4.80 12.48
N GLN A 424 2.19 -4.06 13.57
CA GLN A 424 2.00 -4.58 14.91
C GLN A 424 0.53 -4.46 15.31
N ILE A 425 -0.03 -5.55 15.81
CA ILE A 425 -1.45 -5.63 16.17
C ILE A 425 -1.55 -5.72 17.68
N TYR A 426 -2.24 -4.76 18.28
CA TYR A 426 -2.47 -4.68 19.71
C TYR A 426 -3.95 -4.83 20.07
N VAL A 427 -4.22 -5.35 21.26
CA VAL A 427 -5.55 -5.36 21.88
C VAL A 427 -5.52 -4.55 23.18
N TYR A 428 -6.53 -3.71 23.38
CA TYR A 428 -6.71 -2.99 24.64
C TYR A 428 -7.30 -3.92 25.70
N ARG A 429 -6.61 -4.04 26.84
CA ARG A 429 -7.04 -4.86 28.01
C ARG A 429 -7.33 -4.02 29.26
N GLY A 430 -7.30 -2.69 29.13
CA GLY A 430 -7.27 -1.82 30.30
C GLY A 430 -5.85 -1.67 30.84
N VAL A 431 -5.65 -0.69 31.71
CA VAL A 431 -4.42 -0.64 32.51
C VAL A 431 -4.67 -1.62 33.65
N ASP A 432 -3.93 -2.72 33.69
CA ASP A 432 -3.97 -3.59 34.85
C ASP A 432 -3.64 -2.73 36.08
N ASP A 433 -4.61 -2.51 36.98
CA ASP A 433 -4.42 -1.74 38.21
C ASP A 433 -3.25 -2.29 39.06
N ALA A 434 -2.82 -3.53 38.78
CA ALA A 434 -1.65 -4.15 39.40
C ALA A 434 -0.31 -3.53 38.95
N ALA A 435 -0.21 -2.99 37.73
CA ALA A 435 1.02 -2.36 37.23
C ALA A 435 1.14 -0.89 37.66
N ALA A 436 0.02 -0.18 37.85
CA ALA A 436 0.00 1.20 38.34
C ALA A 436 0.30 1.34 39.84
N LYS A 437 0.34 0.22 40.58
CA LYS A 437 0.66 0.16 42.02
C LYS A 437 2.12 -0.17 42.34
N LYS A 438 2.97 -0.37 41.33
CA LYS A 438 4.43 -0.50 41.48
C LYS A 438 5.09 0.77 40.97
#